data_AF-A0A1H0XD07-F1
#
_entry.id   AF-A0A1H0XD07-F1
#
_cell.length_a   1.000
_cell.length_b   1.000
_cell.length_c   1.000
_cell.angle_alpha   90.00
_cell.angle_beta   90.00
_cell.angle_gamma   90.00
#
_symmetry.space_group_name_H-M   'P 1'
#
loop_
_entity.id
_entity.type
_entity.pdbx_description
1 polymer ?
#
loop_
_entity_poly.entity_id
_entity_poly.type
_entity_poly.pdbx_seq_one_letter_code
_entity_poly.pdbx_strand_id
1 'polypeptide(L)'
;MEKKLIVDINIEGTAITHFSTFNLDQRFNEHHTFQLRFNHDQVEEYNQVTLQNSKDFIGKNITVQFGVASGSENIFSGIITKVELSQSHGFHGDILISGFSPGILIDRGPDLGSYLNKDLKTIIQLATQDAPQNDLKFNIKPTNTAPVDYIIQYRESDYDFINRLSAEYYEWFYYDGQKLNFGKPDKLDEVKLIYGRDLHSLQYSMQIAPLKQNKFAYNPKQDELLKAEPQGGAGGNPDVSHAIDASNKVFSKVFNGPMEVRVNSQKEISDFVNNEQKAQIAELVNIVGNGDNPQVGLGKILNVSTSMRGATSFELQDFGKFLVTAVYHQVDGVGHYQNTFEGVTANSERLSVNEAIKPNPDMQLADVIDNDDPDKQGRIKVKFKWQCQSNDDTEWLRVVSPNAGSGDTGKNRGFLVVPEKGDQVIVAFEEGNIARPVVMGSVYHSNNVNSGGFTNSNIKGMTSRRGSNLTFDDGVHSLALATSEANMFHVHEQQGAVQTQAAKVITQKTGTNFIEVKNDDGSITLLSDKTVTIKTGQSSLTLNKDGTIDLKGVVININGTTSVGTTSKAITTSATETVAIDAKSSISSVTKGLHTIHGGEVDIN
;
A
#
# COMPACT_ATOMS: atom_id res chain seq x y z
N MET A 1 50.04 -38.28 -12.11
CA MET A 1 49.32 -38.51 -10.85
C MET A 1 47.93 -37.94 -11.06
N GLU A 2 46.94 -38.81 -11.24
CA GLU A 2 45.54 -38.40 -11.22
C GLU A 2 45.28 -37.76 -9.85
N LYS A 3 44.80 -36.50 -9.85
CA LYS A 3 44.34 -35.87 -8.61
C LYS A 3 43.05 -36.57 -8.24
N LYS A 4 43.12 -37.50 -7.28
CA LYS A 4 41.95 -38.23 -6.81
C LYS A 4 41.00 -37.24 -6.15
N LEU A 5 39.74 -37.21 -6.62
CA LEU A 5 38.67 -36.45 -6.01
C LEU A 5 38.46 -36.95 -4.57
N ILE A 6 38.40 -36.03 -3.62
CA ILE A 6 38.04 -36.28 -2.22
C ILE A 6 36.56 -35.92 -2.11
N VAL A 7 35.76 -36.84 -1.58
CA VAL A 7 34.32 -36.67 -1.38
C VAL A 7 33.99 -37.20 0.00
N ASP A 8 33.54 -36.32 0.87
CA ASP A 8 33.13 -36.64 2.23
C ASP A 8 31.64 -36.32 2.38
N ILE A 9 30.85 -37.34 2.67
CA ILE A 9 29.40 -37.24 2.86
C ILE A 9 29.05 -37.68 4.28
N ASN A 10 28.36 -36.80 5.00
CA ASN A 10 27.99 -37.01 6.39
C ASN A 10 26.53 -36.65 6.64
N ILE A 11 25.78 -37.53 7.30
CA ILE A 11 24.40 -37.31 7.74
C ILE A 11 24.37 -37.37 9.27
N GLU A 12 24.31 -36.20 9.91
CA GLU A 12 24.36 -36.05 11.39
C GLU A 12 25.34 -36.99 12.11
N GLY A 13 26.60 -37.00 11.69
CA GLY A 13 27.66 -37.83 12.27
C GLY A 13 27.79 -39.23 11.65
N THR A 14 26.82 -39.67 10.83
CA THR A 14 26.91 -40.92 10.08
C THR A 14 27.65 -40.68 8.76
N ALA A 15 28.86 -41.23 8.62
CA ALA A 15 29.64 -41.12 7.40
C ALA A 15 29.18 -42.15 6.34
N ILE A 16 28.84 -41.67 5.15
CA ILE A 16 28.50 -42.52 4.00
C ILE A 16 29.77 -42.73 3.18
N THR A 17 30.44 -43.87 3.39
CA THR A 17 31.76 -44.14 2.81
C THR A 17 31.72 -44.71 1.40
N HIS A 18 30.63 -45.39 1.03
CA HIS A 18 30.44 -45.94 -0.31
C HIS A 18 29.07 -45.51 -0.83
N PHE A 19 29.05 -44.87 -1.99
CA PHE A 19 27.84 -44.45 -2.68
C PHE A 19 27.98 -44.75 -4.17
N SER A 20 26.85 -44.85 -4.87
CA SER A 20 26.80 -45.13 -6.31
C SER A 20 26.84 -43.84 -7.12
N THR A 21 26.05 -42.84 -6.72
CA THR A 21 26.02 -41.51 -7.37
C THR A 21 25.58 -40.43 -6.38
N PHE A 22 26.17 -39.24 -6.50
CA PHE A 22 25.69 -38.01 -5.88
C PHE A 22 25.45 -36.95 -6.95
N ASN A 23 24.25 -36.37 -6.98
CA ASN A 23 23.85 -35.29 -7.87
C ASN A 23 23.43 -34.07 -7.04
N LEU A 24 23.81 -32.88 -7.47
CA LEU A 24 23.47 -31.61 -6.82
C LEU A 24 23.20 -30.55 -7.88
N ASP A 25 22.00 -29.97 -7.87
CA ASP A 25 21.58 -28.88 -8.76
C ASP A 25 21.40 -27.60 -7.95
N GLN A 26 22.13 -26.55 -8.32
CA GLN A 26 22.18 -25.28 -7.61
C GLN A 26 21.96 -24.12 -8.58
N ARG A 27 21.00 -23.26 -8.26
CA ARG A 27 20.64 -22.09 -9.08
C ARG A 27 20.43 -20.87 -8.19
N PHE A 28 20.61 -19.69 -8.75
CA PHE A 28 20.13 -18.44 -8.13
C PHE A 28 18.60 -18.46 -8.11
N ASN A 29 18.00 -17.85 -7.08
CA ASN A 29 16.54 -17.66 -6.96
C ASN A 29 15.69 -18.96 -6.93
N GLU A 30 16.31 -20.13 -6.76
CA GLU A 30 15.64 -21.42 -6.65
C GLU A 30 16.13 -22.22 -5.44
N HIS A 31 15.30 -23.16 -4.97
CA HIS A 31 15.73 -24.16 -3.99
C HIS A 31 16.68 -25.14 -4.66
N HIS A 32 17.82 -25.39 -4.02
CA HIS A 32 18.79 -26.36 -4.54
C HIS A 32 18.28 -27.76 -4.27
N THR A 33 18.52 -28.69 -5.18
CA THR A 33 18.11 -30.08 -5.00
C THR A 33 19.32 -30.99 -5.01
N PHE A 34 19.28 -32.04 -4.19
CA PHE A 34 20.34 -33.04 -4.20
C PHE A 34 19.74 -34.45 -4.17
N GLN A 35 20.54 -35.40 -4.65
CA GLN A 35 20.22 -36.82 -4.60
C GLN A 35 21.49 -37.63 -4.32
N LEU A 36 21.43 -38.48 -3.31
CA LEU A 36 22.47 -39.44 -2.97
C LEU A 36 21.92 -40.86 -3.13
N ARG A 37 22.59 -41.69 -3.91
CA ARG A 37 22.30 -43.11 -4.09
C ARG A 37 23.42 -43.94 -3.47
N PHE A 38 23.10 -44.88 -2.58
CA PHE A 38 24.08 -45.81 -2.02
C PHE A 38 23.46 -47.18 -1.79
N ASN A 39 24.29 -48.21 -1.64
CA ASN A 39 23.83 -49.58 -1.47
C ASN A 39 23.08 -49.75 -0.14
N HIS A 40 22.03 -50.56 -0.13
CA HIS A 40 21.24 -50.86 1.05
C HIS A 40 22.09 -51.28 2.28
N ASP A 41 23.16 -52.04 2.07
CA ASP A 41 24.03 -52.59 3.11
C ASP A 41 24.90 -51.57 3.85
N GLN A 42 24.94 -50.31 3.40
CA GLN A 42 25.69 -49.25 4.11
C GLN A 42 25.01 -48.81 5.41
N VAL A 43 23.69 -48.95 5.49
CA VAL A 43 22.88 -48.38 6.58
C VAL A 43 21.88 -49.39 7.13
N GLU A 44 21.30 -50.24 6.29
CA GLU A 44 20.30 -51.23 6.69
C GLU A 44 20.94 -52.60 6.97
N GLU A 45 20.22 -53.46 7.70
CA GLU A 45 20.69 -54.80 8.00
C GLU A 45 20.66 -55.72 6.76
N TYR A 46 21.72 -56.53 6.57
CA TYR A 46 21.94 -57.39 5.40
C TYR A 46 20.78 -58.34 5.02
N ASN A 47 19.93 -58.75 5.96
CA ASN A 47 18.91 -59.79 5.75
C ASN A 47 17.48 -59.24 5.66
N GLN A 48 17.31 -57.93 5.59
CA GLN A 48 16.00 -57.31 5.49
C GLN A 48 15.96 -56.35 4.30
N VAL A 49 14.78 -56.09 3.76
CA VAL A 49 14.56 -55.09 2.71
C VAL A 49 13.68 -54.01 3.32
N THR A 50 14.29 -52.96 3.86
CA THR A 50 13.61 -52.01 4.75
C THR A 50 14.16 -50.60 4.62
N LEU A 51 13.46 -49.64 5.23
CA LEU A 51 13.93 -48.28 5.46
C LEU A 51 14.02 -47.99 6.97
N GLN A 52 14.22 -48.98 7.84
CA GLN A 52 14.13 -48.82 9.30
C GLN A 52 15.20 -47.90 9.86
N ASN A 53 16.43 -47.99 9.36
CA ASN A 53 17.53 -47.13 9.82
C ASN A 53 17.58 -45.84 8.99
N SER A 54 17.39 -45.96 7.69
CA SER A 54 17.48 -44.85 6.74
C SER A 54 16.29 -43.89 6.82
N LYS A 55 15.11 -44.31 7.27
CA LYS A 55 13.97 -43.38 7.52
C LYS A 55 14.33 -42.30 8.55
N ASP A 56 15.22 -42.62 9.49
CA ASP A 56 15.64 -41.68 10.53
C ASP A 56 16.53 -40.58 9.97
N PHE A 57 16.91 -40.64 8.69
CA PHE A 57 17.55 -39.54 7.98
C PHE A 57 16.56 -38.47 7.51
N ILE A 58 15.26 -38.76 7.43
CA ILE A 58 14.26 -37.75 7.06
C ILE A 58 14.27 -36.61 8.08
N GLY A 59 14.39 -35.38 7.60
CA GLY A 59 14.47 -34.16 8.40
C GLY A 59 15.86 -33.84 8.94
N LYS A 60 16.86 -34.70 8.72
CA LYS A 60 18.24 -34.47 9.17
C LYS A 60 19.05 -33.67 8.15
N ASN A 61 20.11 -33.04 8.65
CA ASN A 61 21.10 -32.34 7.83
C ASN A 61 22.10 -33.32 7.19
N ILE A 62 22.35 -33.12 5.90
CA ILE A 62 23.45 -33.74 5.16
C ILE A 62 24.50 -32.69 4.83
N THR A 63 25.77 -33.02 5.08
CA THR A 63 26.92 -32.21 4.65
C THR A 63 27.70 -32.99 3.62
N VAL A 64 27.93 -32.38 2.46
CA VAL A 64 28.70 -32.94 1.35
C VAL A 64 29.85 -32.01 1.03
N GLN A 65 31.07 -32.53 1.12
CA GLN A 65 32.29 -31.82 0.78
C GLN A 65 32.97 -32.54 -0.37
N PHE A 66 33.30 -31.84 -1.46
CA PHE A 66 33.98 -32.44 -2.60
C PHE A 66 35.01 -31.50 -3.24
N GLY A 67 36.18 -32.04 -3.58
CA GLY A 67 37.30 -31.26 -4.14
C GLY A 67 38.55 -32.10 -4.44
N VAL A 68 39.61 -31.45 -4.92
CA VAL A 68 40.89 -32.09 -5.29
C VAL A 68 42.02 -31.89 -4.29
N ALA A 69 41.85 -30.95 -3.34
CA ALA A 69 42.83 -30.64 -2.30
C ALA A 69 42.14 -29.91 -1.13
N SER A 70 42.58 -30.21 0.10
CA SER A 70 42.07 -29.59 1.32
C SER A 70 42.12 -28.07 1.26
N GLY A 71 40.97 -27.43 1.52
CA GLY A 71 40.83 -25.97 1.49
C GLY A 71 40.38 -25.39 0.14
N SER A 72 40.10 -26.24 -0.84
CA SER A 72 39.52 -25.83 -2.13
C SER A 72 38.29 -26.66 -2.51
N GLU A 73 37.64 -27.24 -1.51
CA GLU A 73 36.43 -28.04 -1.69
C GLU A 73 35.18 -27.16 -1.80
N ASN A 74 34.22 -27.62 -2.59
CA ASN A 74 32.85 -27.17 -2.42
C ASN A 74 32.26 -27.84 -1.19
N ILE A 75 31.51 -27.08 -0.40
CA ILE A 75 30.77 -27.57 0.76
C ILE A 75 29.30 -27.26 0.52
N PHE A 76 28.46 -28.26 0.65
CA PHE A 76 27.01 -28.15 0.57
C PHE A 76 26.37 -28.76 1.81
N SER A 77 25.55 -27.97 2.50
CA SER A 77 24.64 -28.45 3.53
C SER A 77 23.22 -28.47 3.00
N GLY A 78 22.50 -29.56 3.21
CA GLY A 78 21.12 -29.74 2.77
C GLY A 78 20.28 -30.42 3.83
N ILE A 79 18.97 -30.42 3.63
CA ILE A 79 17.99 -31.08 4.49
C ILE A 79 17.37 -32.21 3.70
N ILE A 80 17.42 -33.42 4.27
CA ILE A 80 16.84 -34.61 3.68
C ILE A 80 15.32 -34.55 3.84
N THR A 81 14.58 -34.53 2.73
CA THR A 81 13.10 -34.52 2.75
C THR A 81 12.49 -35.83 2.28
N LYS A 82 13.29 -36.69 1.64
CA LYS A 82 12.80 -37.95 1.07
C LYS A 82 13.86 -39.05 1.19
N VAL A 83 13.40 -40.23 1.59
CA VAL A 83 14.18 -41.47 1.60
C VAL A 83 13.38 -42.53 0.86
N GLU A 84 14.02 -43.22 -0.07
CA GLU A 84 13.41 -44.20 -0.95
C GLU A 84 14.25 -45.47 -1.02
N LEU A 85 13.58 -46.61 -1.18
CA LEU A 85 14.21 -47.87 -1.54
C LEU A 85 13.96 -48.14 -3.02
N SER A 86 15.02 -48.20 -3.81
CA SER A 86 14.99 -48.45 -5.25
C SER A 86 15.49 -49.86 -5.54
N GLN A 87 14.57 -50.79 -5.82
CA GLN A 87 14.94 -52.17 -6.18
C GLN A 87 14.88 -52.38 -7.70
N SER A 88 15.89 -53.07 -8.23
CA SER A 88 15.88 -53.54 -9.61
C SER A 88 16.53 -54.92 -9.72
N HIS A 89 16.12 -55.69 -10.72
CA HIS A 89 16.74 -56.99 -11.09
C HIS A 89 16.88 -58.02 -9.95
N GLY A 90 16.03 -57.96 -8.92
CA GLY A 90 16.00 -58.95 -7.83
C GLY A 90 17.09 -58.81 -6.76
N PHE A 91 17.87 -57.73 -6.76
CA PHE A 91 18.85 -57.43 -5.72
C PHE A 91 18.23 -56.67 -4.53
N HIS A 92 18.96 -56.62 -3.41
CA HIS A 92 18.55 -55.93 -2.17
C HIS A 92 18.09 -54.47 -2.40
N GLY A 93 18.65 -53.82 -3.42
CA GLY A 93 18.27 -52.47 -3.87
C GLY A 93 19.23 -51.39 -3.38
N ASP A 94 19.01 -50.18 -3.88
CA ASP A 94 19.73 -48.97 -3.46
C ASP A 94 18.83 -48.14 -2.54
N ILE A 95 19.43 -47.48 -1.55
CA ILE A 95 18.79 -46.39 -0.84
C ILE A 95 19.03 -45.10 -1.62
N LEU A 96 17.95 -44.37 -1.87
CA LEU A 96 17.93 -43.04 -2.44
C LEU A 96 17.54 -42.03 -1.38
N ILE A 97 18.38 -41.04 -1.18
CA ILE A 97 18.08 -39.89 -0.33
C ILE A 97 18.04 -38.67 -1.21
N SER A 98 16.99 -37.86 -1.09
CA SER A 98 16.91 -36.57 -1.74
C SER A 98 16.36 -35.50 -0.81
N GLY A 99 16.64 -34.25 -1.16
CA GLY A 99 16.31 -33.12 -0.33
C GLY A 99 16.60 -31.79 -0.98
N PHE A 100 16.54 -30.74 -0.17
CA PHE A 100 16.68 -29.36 -0.60
C PHE A 100 17.78 -28.63 0.18
N SER A 101 18.21 -27.47 -0.31
CA SER A 101 18.95 -26.52 0.52
C SER A 101 18.09 -26.06 1.72
N PRO A 102 18.71 -25.58 2.82
CA PRO A 102 17.99 -25.11 4.01
C PRO A 102 17.02 -23.94 3.76
N GLY A 103 17.04 -23.32 2.56
CA GLY A 103 16.02 -22.36 2.14
C GLY A 103 14.59 -22.91 2.20
N ILE A 104 14.42 -24.24 2.10
CA ILE A 104 13.11 -24.90 2.26
C ILE A 104 12.48 -24.67 3.65
N LEU A 105 13.29 -24.37 4.68
CA LEU A 105 12.79 -24.12 6.03
C LEU A 105 11.98 -22.83 6.16
N ILE A 106 12.15 -21.89 5.23
CA ILE A 106 11.40 -20.64 5.17
C ILE A 106 10.34 -20.64 4.06
N ASP A 107 10.16 -21.77 3.38
CA ASP A 107 9.11 -21.99 2.40
C ASP A 107 7.91 -22.75 3.02
N ARG A 108 7.37 -22.18 4.10
CA ARG A 108 6.41 -22.84 5.00
C ARG A 108 4.95 -22.67 4.57
N GLY A 109 4.72 -22.25 3.32
CA GLY A 109 3.42 -21.90 2.77
C GLY A 109 3.08 -20.41 2.88
N PRO A 110 1.93 -20.00 2.31
CA PRO A 110 1.52 -18.58 2.22
C PRO A 110 1.32 -17.91 3.58
N ASP A 111 1.97 -16.78 3.81
CA ASP A 111 1.79 -15.95 5.01
C ASP A 111 1.49 -14.47 4.67
N LEU A 112 1.18 -13.67 5.68
CA LEU A 112 0.89 -12.25 5.62
C LEU A 112 1.93 -11.47 6.43
N GLY A 113 2.23 -10.25 6.05
CA GLY A 113 3.13 -9.40 6.81
C GLY A 113 3.13 -7.96 6.31
N SER A 114 3.43 -7.02 7.21
CA SER A 114 3.65 -5.63 6.82
C SER A 114 4.81 -4.99 7.57
N TYR A 115 5.50 -4.10 6.88
CA TYR A 115 6.73 -3.47 7.33
C TYR A 115 6.74 -1.99 6.93
N LEU A 116 6.72 -1.09 7.91
CA LEU A 116 6.73 0.37 7.72
C LEU A 116 8.10 0.95 8.05
N ASN A 117 8.67 1.75 7.13
CA ASN A 117 9.88 2.54 7.33
C ASN A 117 11.07 1.71 7.83
N LYS A 118 11.36 0.59 7.14
CA LYS A 118 12.47 -0.32 7.45
C LYS A 118 13.33 -0.57 6.21
N ASP A 119 14.61 -0.83 6.41
CA ASP A 119 15.50 -1.27 5.33
C ASP A 119 15.26 -2.75 4.98
N LEU A 120 15.69 -3.18 3.79
CA LEU A 120 15.51 -4.56 3.32
C LEU A 120 16.13 -5.59 4.28
N LYS A 121 17.25 -5.24 4.91
CA LYS A 121 17.91 -6.12 5.87
C LYS A 121 17.02 -6.42 7.08
N THR A 122 16.45 -5.38 7.68
CA THR A 122 15.57 -5.49 8.84
C THR A 122 14.28 -6.24 8.48
N ILE A 123 13.74 -6.00 7.28
CA ILE A 123 12.55 -6.70 6.78
C ILE A 123 12.80 -8.20 6.69
N ILE A 124 13.88 -8.62 6.02
CA ILE A 124 14.22 -10.05 5.85
C ILE A 124 14.48 -10.71 7.22
N GLN A 125 15.12 -10.00 8.15
CA GLN A 125 15.37 -10.50 9.49
C GLN A 125 14.08 -10.70 10.29
N LEU A 126 13.09 -9.81 10.14
CA LEU A 126 11.80 -9.94 10.82
C LEU A 126 10.93 -11.05 10.20
N ALA A 127 10.95 -11.17 8.87
CA ALA A 127 10.22 -12.22 8.15
C ALA A 127 10.73 -13.62 8.48
N THR A 128 12.04 -13.78 8.70
CA THR A 128 12.66 -15.09 8.94
C THR A 128 13.08 -15.33 10.40
N GLN A 129 12.58 -14.54 11.35
CA GLN A 129 13.05 -14.58 12.75
C GLN A 129 12.77 -15.90 13.48
N ASP A 130 11.75 -16.64 13.03
CA ASP A 130 11.33 -17.94 13.55
C ASP A 130 12.01 -19.10 12.80
N ALA A 131 12.86 -18.82 11.80
CA ALA A 131 13.66 -19.83 11.14
C ALA A 131 14.74 -20.39 12.10
N PRO A 132 15.02 -21.71 12.08
CA PRO A 132 16.07 -22.31 12.91
C PRO A 132 17.47 -21.79 12.52
N GLN A 133 18.01 -20.85 13.31
CA GLN A 133 19.29 -20.17 13.02
C GLN A 133 20.50 -21.12 12.94
N ASN A 134 20.41 -22.30 13.55
CA ASN A 134 21.46 -23.32 13.47
C ASN A 134 21.50 -24.00 12.09
N ASP A 135 20.33 -24.17 11.46
CA ASP A 135 20.18 -24.90 10.20
C ASP A 135 20.19 -23.96 8.98
N LEU A 136 19.61 -22.76 9.13
CA LEU A 136 19.60 -21.72 8.09
C LEU A 136 20.33 -20.47 8.56
N LYS A 137 21.53 -20.26 8.00
CA LYS A 137 22.35 -19.07 8.23
C LYS A 137 22.14 -18.08 7.10
N PHE A 138 22.05 -16.80 7.45
CA PHE A 138 21.86 -15.73 6.48
C PHE A 138 23.10 -14.84 6.34
N ASN A 139 23.32 -14.31 5.14
CA ASN A 139 24.21 -13.19 4.86
C ASN A 139 23.44 -12.13 4.07
N ILE A 140 22.89 -11.14 4.80
CA ILE A 140 22.00 -10.12 4.26
C ILE A 140 22.77 -8.80 4.12
N LYS A 141 23.16 -8.48 2.88
CA LYS A 141 23.93 -7.29 2.49
C LYS A 141 23.33 -6.66 1.23
N PRO A 142 22.09 -6.17 1.28
CA PRO A 142 21.47 -5.49 0.13
C PRO A 142 22.27 -4.24 -0.23
N THR A 143 22.36 -3.95 -1.53
CA THR A 143 22.96 -2.71 -2.03
C THR A 143 22.07 -1.51 -1.68
N ASN A 144 20.75 -1.69 -1.72
CA ASN A 144 19.82 -0.69 -1.21
C ASN A 144 19.69 -0.75 0.32
N THR A 145 20.17 0.30 0.99
CA THR A 145 20.15 0.45 2.46
C THR A 145 19.16 1.51 2.94
N ALA A 146 18.46 2.18 2.01
CA ALA A 146 17.46 3.18 2.38
C ALA A 146 16.24 2.50 3.01
N PRO A 147 15.60 3.13 4.03
CA PRO A 147 14.30 2.70 4.50
C PRO A 147 13.27 2.75 3.37
N VAL A 148 12.46 1.70 3.28
CA VAL A 148 11.32 1.65 2.35
C VAL A 148 10.07 2.12 3.09
N ASP A 149 9.21 2.91 2.42
CA ASP A 149 7.99 3.45 2.99
C ASP A 149 7.10 2.35 3.59
N TYR A 150 6.57 1.45 2.76
CA TYR A 150 5.70 0.36 3.21
C TYR A 150 5.82 -0.86 2.28
N ILE A 151 6.16 -2.01 2.86
CA ILE A 151 6.23 -3.30 2.16
C ILE A 151 5.23 -4.26 2.80
N ILE A 152 4.54 -5.03 1.95
CA ILE A 152 3.59 -6.05 2.36
C ILE A 152 4.10 -7.41 1.84
N GLN A 153 4.06 -8.41 2.71
CA GLN A 153 4.08 -9.82 2.37
C GLN A 153 2.62 -10.29 2.24
N TYR A 154 2.18 -10.73 1.06
CA TYR A 154 0.76 -11.06 0.83
C TYR A 154 0.57 -12.45 0.24
N ARG A 155 0.17 -13.40 1.10
CA ARG A 155 -0.10 -14.81 0.74
C ARG A 155 1.05 -15.44 -0.02
N GLU A 156 2.26 -15.22 0.47
CA GLU A 156 3.50 -15.74 -0.08
C GLU A 156 4.33 -16.29 1.08
N SER A 157 5.11 -17.35 0.85
CA SER A 157 6.03 -17.85 1.87
C SER A 157 7.16 -16.87 2.09
N ASP A 158 7.91 -17.00 3.19
CA ASP A 158 9.03 -16.09 3.45
C ASP A 158 10.11 -16.23 2.38
N TYR A 159 10.30 -17.43 1.81
CA TYR A 159 11.19 -17.63 0.67
C TYR A 159 10.73 -16.85 -0.56
N ASP A 160 9.47 -17.01 -0.96
CA ASP A 160 8.89 -16.32 -2.12
C ASP A 160 8.88 -14.79 -1.92
N PHE A 161 8.59 -14.33 -0.71
CA PHE A 161 8.66 -12.92 -0.33
C PHE A 161 10.06 -12.35 -0.57
N ILE A 162 11.10 -13.03 -0.08
CA ILE A 162 12.49 -12.61 -0.25
C ILE A 162 12.88 -12.70 -1.73
N ASN A 163 12.45 -13.75 -2.44
CA ASN A 163 12.71 -13.92 -3.86
C ASN A 163 12.11 -12.75 -4.68
N ARG A 164 10.86 -12.36 -4.37
CA ARG A 164 10.20 -11.19 -4.96
C ARG A 164 10.94 -9.89 -4.62
N LEU A 165 11.37 -9.70 -3.38
CA LEU A 165 12.18 -8.52 -3.01
C LEU A 165 13.49 -8.48 -3.81
N SER A 166 14.13 -9.63 -4.03
CA SER A 166 15.35 -9.71 -4.85
C SER A 166 15.09 -9.30 -6.31
N ALA A 167 13.91 -9.68 -6.84
CA ALA A 167 13.48 -9.31 -8.19
C ALA A 167 13.14 -7.82 -8.32
N GLU A 168 12.40 -7.27 -7.35
CA GLU A 168 11.97 -5.87 -7.33
C GLU A 168 13.14 -4.89 -7.15
N TYR A 169 14.15 -5.28 -6.37
CA TYR A 169 15.32 -4.45 -6.07
C TYR A 169 16.58 -4.85 -6.84
N TYR A 170 16.49 -5.87 -7.70
CA TYR A 170 17.60 -6.44 -8.48
C TYR A 170 18.80 -6.82 -7.59
N GLU A 171 18.53 -7.39 -6.43
CA GLU A 171 19.55 -7.90 -5.50
C GLU A 171 19.84 -9.38 -5.78
N TRP A 172 21.04 -9.85 -5.45
CA TRP A 172 21.37 -11.26 -5.61
C TRP A 172 20.66 -12.09 -4.55
N PHE A 173 20.15 -13.28 -4.90
CA PHE A 173 19.54 -14.19 -3.94
C PHE A 173 19.88 -15.64 -4.27
N TYR A 174 20.70 -16.26 -3.43
CA TYR A 174 21.16 -17.64 -3.63
C TYR A 174 21.73 -18.25 -2.35
N TYR A 175 21.73 -19.58 -2.27
CA TYR A 175 22.41 -20.32 -1.21
C TYR A 175 23.84 -20.67 -1.66
N ASP A 176 24.88 -20.33 -0.88
CA ASP A 176 26.28 -20.61 -1.27
C ASP A 176 26.79 -22.01 -0.87
N GLY A 177 25.88 -22.86 -0.37
CA GLY A 177 26.20 -24.16 0.21
C GLY A 177 26.32 -24.16 1.73
N GLN A 178 26.41 -22.98 2.36
CA GLN A 178 26.44 -22.83 3.83
C GLN A 178 25.52 -21.73 4.35
N LYS A 179 25.33 -20.65 3.58
CA LYS A 179 24.53 -19.47 3.95
C LYS A 179 23.64 -19.04 2.80
N LEU A 180 22.45 -18.55 3.13
CA LEU A 180 21.55 -17.88 2.19
C LEU A 180 21.97 -16.41 2.07
N ASN A 181 22.36 -16.01 0.87
CA ASN A 181 22.86 -14.67 0.56
C ASN A 181 21.74 -13.81 -0.03
N PHE A 182 21.61 -12.58 0.47
CA PHE A 182 20.77 -11.55 -0.13
C PHE A 182 21.61 -10.28 -0.35
N GLY A 183 21.85 -9.94 -1.62
CA GLY A 183 22.78 -8.90 -2.07
C GLY A 183 24.16 -9.44 -2.47
N LYS A 184 24.93 -8.61 -3.18
CA LYS A 184 26.25 -8.99 -3.74
C LYS A 184 27.32 -9.07 -2.64
N PRO A 185 28.06 -10.19 -2.52
CA PRO A 185 29.19 -10.29 -1.57
C PRO A 185 30.36 -9.37 -1.90
N ASP A 186 31.10 -8.94 -0.87
CA ASP A 186 32.28 -8.06 -1.01
C ASP A 186 33.47 -8.75 -1.73
N LYS A 187 33.56 -10.08 -1.59
CA LYS A 187 34.62 -10.91 -2.16
C LYS A 187 34.01 -12.13 -2.81
N LEU A 188 34.42 -12.39 -4.04
CA LEU A 188 34.07 -13.58 -4.81
C LEU A 188 35.33 -14.38 -5.09
N ASP A 189 35.24 -15.70 -4.94
CA ASP A 189 36.37 -16.59 -5.23
C ASP A 189 36.51 -16.80 -6.74
N GLU A 190 37.75 -16.74 -7.23
CA GLU A 190 38.07 -16.88 -8.65
C GLU A 190 38.68 -18.26 -8.93
N VAL A 191 38.13 -18.96 -9.92
CA VAL A 191 38.58 -20.28 -10.39
C VAL A 191 39.05 -20.15 -11.82
N LYS A 192 40.27 -20.63 -12.09
CA LYS A 192 40.84 -20.61 -13.45
C LYS A 192 40.53 -21.91 -14.17
N LEU A 193 39.91 -21.82 -15.34
CA LEU A 193 39.55 -22.96 -16.18
C LEU A 193 40.18 -22.81 -17.56
N ILE A 194 40.77 -23.90 -18.06
CA ILE A 194 41.32 -23.95 -19.42
C ILE A 194 40.51 -24.94 -20.25
N TYR A 195 39.93 -24.48 -21.35
CA TYR A 195 39.23 -25.32 -22.31
C TYR A 195 40.15 -26.39 -22.90
N GLY A 196 39.66 -27.64 -22.96
CA GLY A 196 40.45 -28.80 -23.38
C GLY A 196 41.34 -29.39 -22.28
N ARG A 197 41.39 -28.78 -21.09
CA ARG A 197 42.04 -29.34 -19.90
C ARG A 197 41.08 -29.52 -18.74
N ASP A 198 40.39 -28.46 -18.35
CA ASP A 198 39.44 -28.41 -17.23
C ASP A 198 37.97 -28.45 -17.72
N LEU A 199 37.75 -28.13 -19.01
CA LEU A 199 36.42 -28.12 -19.66
C LEU A 199 36.43 -29.07 -20.86
N HIS A 200 35.38 -29.89 -20.96
CA HIS A 200 35.11 -30.79 -22.07
C HIS A 200 34.29 -30.11 -23.17
N SER A 201 33.36 -29.24 -22.80
CA SER A 201 32.58 -28.44 -23.74
C SER A 201 32.42 -27.02 -23.23
N LEU A 202 32.32 -26.08 -24.16
CA LEU A 202 32.14 -24.68 -23.87
C LEU A 202 31.25 -24.04 -24.93
N GLN A 203 30.21 -23.36 -24.49
CA GLN A 203 29.32 -22.54 -25.30
C GLN A 203 29.40 -21.11 -24.79
N TYR A 204 29.94 -20.23 -25.61
CA TYR A 204 29.94 -18.79 -25.39
C TYR A 204 28.88 -18.17 -26.29
N SER A 205 27.93 -17.46 -25.70
CA SER A 205 26.76 -16.95 -26.40
C SER A 205 26.56 -15.47 -26.16
N MET A 206 26.07 -14.79 -27.19
CA MET A 206 25.59 -13.42 -27.13
C MET A 206 24.15 -13.40 -27.65
N GLN A 207 23.30 -12.64 -26.98
CA GLN A 207 21.90 -12.46 -27.37
C GLN A 207 21.51 -10.98 -27.31
N ILE A 208 20.35 -10.66 -27.89
CA ILE A 208 19.79 -9.32 -27.89
C ILE A 208 18.54 -9.26 -27.01
N ALA A 209 18.29 -8.11 -26.39
CA ALA A 209 17.10 -7.88 -25.55
C ALA A 209 16.51 -6.48 -25.80
N PRO A 210 15.22 -6.25 -25.51
CA PRO A 210 14.62 -4.92 -25.64
C PRO A 210 15.09 -3.99 -24.50
N LEU A 211 16.21 -3.31 -24.71
CA LEU A 211 16.84 -2.42 -23.71
C LEU A 211 16.23 -1.01 -23.64
N LYS A 212 15.49 -0.59 -24.66
CA LYS A 212 14.89 0.75 -24.72
C LYS A 212 13.57 0.79 -23.98
N GLN A 213 13.59 1.35 -22.78
CA GLN A 213 12.42 1.45 -21.91
C GLN A 213 12.27 2.82 -21.28
N ASN A 214 11.03 3.20 -21.01
CA ASN A 214 10.67 4.35 -20.19
C ASN A 214 9.74 3.85 -19.08
N LYS A 215 10.10 4.10 -17.82
CA LYS A 215 9.25 3.74 -16.69
C LYS A 215 8.64 4.98 -16.07
N PHE A 216 7.43 4.84 -15.55
CA PHE A 216 6.72 5.94 -14.88
C PHE A 216 6.09 5.48 -13.57
N ALA A 217 5.96 6.42 -12.64
CA ALA A 217 5.24 6.24 -11.38
C ALA A 217 4.57 7.55 -10.98
N TYR A 218 3.33 7.49 -10.52
CA TYR A 218 2.64 8.67 -10.03
C TYR A 218 2.92 8.84 -8.54
N ASN A 219 3.45 10.01 -8.16
CA ASN A 219 3.64 10.40 -6.77
C ASN A 219 2.43 11.24 -6.31
N PRO A 220 1.52 10.66 -5.52
CA PRO A 220 0.33 11.37 -5.07
C PRO A 220 0.62 12.45 -4.01
N LYS A 221 1.78 12.41 -3.34
CA LYS A 221 2.13 13.40 -2.30
C LYS A 221 2.37 14.79 -2.90
N GLN A 222 2.88 14.84 -4.12
CA GLN A 222 3.28 16.06 -4.84
C GLN A 222 2.47 16.32 -6.13
N ASP A 223 1.55 15.43 -6.49
CA ASP A 223 0.83 15.46 -7.77
C ASP A 223 1.79 15.48 -8.98
N GLU A 224 2.76 14.56 -8.97
CA GLU A 224 3.81 14.50 -10.01
C GLU A 224 3.85 13.12 -10.65
N LEU A 225 3.88 13.08 -11.99
CA LEU A 225 4.19 11.87 -12.75
C LEU A 225 5.69 11.76 -12.97
N LEU A 226 6.36 10.97 -12.13
CA LEU A 226 7.78 10.67 -12.23
C LEU A 226 8.02 9.77 -13.45
N LYS A 227 9.09 10.03 -14.19
CA LYS A 227 9.48 9.27 -15.38
C LYS A 227 10.98 9.11 -15.44
N ALA A 228 11.48 7.95 -15.85
CA ALA A 228 12.90 7.76 -16.10
C ALA A 228 13.16 6.84 -17.28
N GLU A 229 14.23 7.16 -17.99
CA GLU A 229 14.84 6.33 -19.03
C GLU A 229 16.22 5.89 -18.54
N PRO A 230 16.67 4.67 -18.86
CA PRO A 230 17.98 4.19 -18.50
C PRO A 230 19.09 5.13 -18.96
N GLN A 231 20.01 5.45 -18.05
CA GLN A 231 21.17 6.30 -18.32
C GLN A 231 22.43 5.43 -18.38
N GLY A 232 23.01 5.28 -19.57
CA GLY A 232 24.29 4.63 -19.79
C GLY A 232 24.21 3.13 -20.08
N GLY A 233 25.06 2.65 -20.99
CA GLY A 233 25.31 1.23 -21.20
C GLY A 233 26.35 0.75 -20.19
N ALA A 234 26.15 -0.42 -19.58
CA ALA A 234 27.17 -1.06 -18.76
C ALA A 234 28.34 -1.49 -19.66
N GLY A 235 29.23 -0.54 -19.94
CA GLY A 235 30.37 -0.69 -20.82
C GLY A 235 31.60 -1.12 -20.02
N GLY A 236 32.07 -2.34 -20.31
CA GLY A 236 33.34 -2.84 -19.80
C GLY A 236 33.86 -4.04 -20.59
N ASN A 237 32.96 -4.87 -21.11
CA ASN A 237 33.28 -5.97 -22.02
C ASN A 237 32.90 -5.57 -23.46
N PRO A 238 33.81 -5.69 -24.46
CA PRO A 238 33.52 -5.39 -25.87
C PRO A 238 32.30 -6.15 -26.43
N ASP A 239 32.10 -7.39 -26.02
CA ASP A 239 31.01 -8.25 -26.49
C ASP A 239 29.67 -7.80 -25.91
N VAL A 240 29.65 -7.37 -24.64
CA VAL A 240 28.47 -6.75 -24.01
C VAL A 240 28.12 -5.46 -24.75
N SER A 241 29.10 -4.61 -25.04
CA SER A 241 28.88 -3.37 -25.81
C SER A 241 28.30 -3.67 -27.20
N HIS A 242 28.83 -4.69 -27.89
CA HIS A 242 28.30 -5.11 -29.19
C HIS A 242 26.86 -5.61 -29.10
N ALA A 243 26.53 -6.42 -28.09
CA ALA A 243 25.18 -6.92 -27.87
C ALA A 243 24.18 -5.80 -27.54
N ILE A 244 24.59 -4.78 -26.77
CA ILE A 244 23.79 -3.58 -26.50
C ILE A 244 23.51 -2.81 -27.80
N ASP A 245 24.52 -2.59 -28.64
CA ASP A 245 24.37 -1.87 -29.92
C ASP A 245 23.44 -2.62 -30.87
N ALA A 246 23.62 -3.95 -30.98
CA ALA A 246 22.75 -4.82 -31.78
C ALA A 246 21.30 -4.79 -31.27
N SER A 247 21.11 -4.88 -29.95
CA SER A 247 19.81 -4.79 -29.29
C SER A 247 19.10 -3.48 -29.61
N ASN A 248 19.79 -2.35 -29.46
CA ASN A 248 19.25 -1.02 -29.72
C ASN A 248 18.90 -0.76 -31.20
N LYS A 249 19.53 -1.50 -32.11
CA LYS A 249 19.26 -1.45 -33.55
C LYS A 249 18.05 -2.30 -33.94
N VAL A 250 17.89 -3.48 -33.36
CA VAL A 250 16.77 -4.40 -33.64
C VAL A 250 15.49 -3.93 -32.94
N PHE A 251 15.58 -3.63 -31.64
CA PHE A 251 14.46 -3.15 -30.84
C PHE A 251 14.43 -1.62 -30.84
N SER A 252 13.85 -1.06 -31.90
CA SER A 252 13.80 0.39 -32.10
C SER A 252 12.75 1.11 -31.25
N LYS A 253 11.69 0.41 -30.86
CA LYS A 253 10.58 0.97 -30.06
C LYS A 253 10.99 1.10 -28.60
N VAL A 254 10.83 2.31 -28.05
CA VAL A 254 10.84 2.53 -26.59
C VAL A 254 9.51 2.05 -26.03
N PHE A 255 9.51 1.01 -25.19
CA PHE A 255 8.30 0.60 -24.50
C PHE A 255 8.12 1.39 -23.20
N ASN A 256 6.87 1.65 -22.82
CA ASN A 256 6.53 2.42 -21.62
C ASN A 256 5.86 1.47 -20.63
N GLY A 257 6.26 1.49 -19.36
CA GLY A 257 5.67 0.64 -18.31
C GLY A 257 5.61 1.34 -16.95
N PRO A 258 4.64 0.98 -16.09
CA PRO A 258 4.63 1.47 -14.72
C PRO A 258 5.78 0.84 -13.92
N MET A 259 6.23 1.51 -12.86
CA MET A 259 7.09 0.91 -11.85
C MET A 259 6.32 -0.08 -10.98
N GLU A 260 6.91 -1.24 -10.70
CA GLU A 260 6.30 -2.22 -9.78
C GLU A 260 6.48 -1.81 -8.32
N VAL A 261 7.67 -1.31 -7.97
CA VAL A 261 7.94 -0.72 -6.66
C VAL A 261 7.40 0.69 -6.56
N ARG A 262 7.02 1.10 -5.35
CA ARG A 262 6.68 2.49 -5.06
C ARG A 262 7.96 3.33 -4.99
N VAL A 263 7.89 4.51 -5.61
CA VAL A 263 8.98 5.49 -5.64
C VAL A 263 8.43 6.86 -5.28
N ASN A 264 9.16 7.62 -4.47
CA ASN A 264 8.73 8.93 -3.96
C ASN A 264 9.51 10.10 -4.56
N SER A 265 10.56 9.83 -5.35
CA SER A 265 11.43 10.87 -5.89
C SER A 265 11.95 10.53 -7.29
N GLN A 266 12.31 11.58 -8.05
CA GLN A 266 12.91 11.42 -9.38
C GLN A 266 14.25 10.65 -9.33
N LYS A 267 14.99 10.75 -8.22
CA LYS A 267 16.23 9.99 -8.01
C LYS A 267 15.94 8.50 -7.85
N GLU A 268 14.96 8.13 -7.02
CA GLU A 268 14.59 6.72 -6.80
C GLU A 268 14.17 6.03 -8.09
N ILE A 269 13.26 6.63 -8.87
CA ILE A 269 12.83 6.02 -10.15
C ILE A 269 14.01 5.85 -11.11
N SER A 270 14.93 6.83 -11.19
CA SER A 270 16.11 6.74 -12.04
C SER A 270 17.05 5.61 -11.57
N ASP A 271 17.25 5.46 -10.27
CA ASP A 271 18.09 4.39 -9.69
C ASP A 271 17.50 3.00 -10.00
N PHE A 272 16.18 2.82 -9.85
CA PHE A 272 15.52 1.55 -10.18
C PHE A 272 15.57 1.22 -11.67
N VAL A 273 15.28 2.19 -12.55
CA VAL A 273 15.33 1.98 -14.01
C VAL A 273 16.76 1.62 -14.46
N ASN A 274 17.78 2.24 -13.87
CA ASN A 274 19.17 1.88 -14.14
C ASN A 274 19.53 0.48 -13.61
N ASN A 275 18.99 0.07 -12.46
CA ASN A 275 19.21 -1.28 -11.94
C ASN A 275 18.54 -2.35 -12.82
N GLU A 276 17.31 -2.11 -13.28
CA GLU A 276 16.61 -2.95 -14.26
C GLU A 276 17.42 -3.09 -15.55
N GLN A 277 17.95 -1.98 -16.06
CA GLN A 277 18.80 -1.98 -17.24
C GLN A 277 20.06 -2.81 -17.05
N LYS A 278 20.73 -2.69 -15.90
CA LYS A 278 21.93 -3.48 -15.56
C LYS A 278 21.63 -4.97 -15.48
N ALA A 279 20.47 -5.34 -14.91
CA ALA A 279 20.02 -6.73 -14.82
C ALA A 279 19.75 -7.33 -16.20
N GLN A 280 19.06 -6.60 -17.09
CA GLN A 280 18.84 -7.04 -18.47
C GLN A 280 20.14 -7.16 -19.28
N ILE A 281 21.09 -6.24 -19.06
CA ILE A 281 22.39 -6.28 -19.73
C ILE A 281 23.21 -7.50 -19.28
N ALA A 282 23.09 -7.92 -18.02
CA ALA A 282 23.80 -9.08 -17.49
C ALA A 282 23.49 -10.37 -18.26
N GLU A 283 22.29 -10.50 -18.82
CA GLU A 283 21.84 -11.68 -19.57
C GLU A 283 22.24 -11.66 -21.05
N LEU A 284 22.84 -10.58 -21.56
CA LEU A 284 23.18 -10.47 -23.00
C LEU A 284 24.35 -11.35 -23.40
N VAL A 285 25.24 -11.68 -22.46
CA VAL A 285 26.45 -12.47 -22.72
C VAL A 285 26.55 -13.54 -21.66
N ASN A 286 26.36 -14.79 -22.09
CA ASN A 286 26.27 -15.95 -21.21
C ASN A 286 27.24 -17.04 -21.64
N ILE A 287 27.69 -17.81 -20.67
CA ILE A 287 28.56 -18.96 -20.84
C ILE A 287 27.88 -20.21 -20.30
N VAL A 288 27.94 -21.29 -21.05
CA VAL A 288 27.54 -22.63 -20.60
C VAL A 288 28.72 -23.56 -20.82
N GLY A 289 29.14 -24.28 -19.79
CA GLY A 289 30.30 -25.16 -19.89
C GLY A 289 30.05 -26.47 -19.17
N ASN A 290 30.76 -27.51 -19.59
CA ASN A 290 30.85 -28.78 -18.90
C ASN A 290 32.31 -29.17 -18.71
N GLY A 291 32.65 -29.74 -17.56
CA GLY A 291 34.02 -30.14 -17.23
C GLY A 291 34.12 -30.98 -15.97
N ASP A 292 35.35 -31.25 -15.54
CA ASP A 292 35.69 -32.15 -14.42
C ASP A 292 36.43 -31.42 -13.28
N ASN A 293 36.52 -30.09 -13.31
CA ASN A 293 37.14 -29.30 -12.25
C ASN A 293 36.16 -29.06 -11.08
N PRO A 294 36.40 -29.62 -9.88
CA PRO A 294 35.45 -29.53 -8.76
C PRO A 294 35.47 -28.18 -8.04
N GLN A 295 36.31 -27.23 -8.46
CA GLN A 295 36.31 -25.89 -7.86
C GLN A 295 35.19 -25.00 -8.39
N VAL A 296 34.59 -25.34 -9.55
CA VAL A 296 33.39 -24.67 -10.08
C VAL A 296 32.29 -24.74 -9.03
N GLY A 297 31.60 -23.64 -8.76
CA GLY A 297 30.55 -23.60 -7.75
C GLY A 297 29.72 -22.32 -7.86
N LEU A 298 28.50 -22.37 -7.33
CA LEU A 298 27.54 -21.28 -7.43
C LEU A 298 28.08 -19.98 -6.79
N GLY A 299 27.91 -18.84 -7.47
CA GLY A 299 28.36 -17.54 -6.97
C GLY A 299 29.86 -17.30 -7.05
N LYS A 300 30.65 -18.22 -7.64
CA LYS A 300 32.09 -18.02 -7.91
C LYS A 300 32.31 -17.34 -9.26
N ILE A 301 33.51 -16.78 -9.45
CA ILE A 301 33.95 -16.23 -10.72
C ILE A 301 34.83 -17.27 -11.45
N LEU A 302 34.45 -17.63 -12.67
CA LEU A 302 35.24 -18.48 -13.56
C LEU A 302 36.02 -17.61 -14.53
N ASN A 303 37.35 -17.75 -14.52
CA ASN A 303 38.25 -17.16 -15.49
C ASN A 303 38.57 -18.22 -16.56
N VAL A 304 37.94 -18.09 -17.73
CA VAL A 304 37.92 -19.13 -18.76
C VAL A 304 38.84 -18.75 -19.90
N SER A 305 39.78 -19.64 -20.24
CA SER A 305 40.72 -19.44 -21.34
C SER A 305 40.83 -20.69 -22.21
N THR A 306 41.30 -20.55 -23.45
CA THR A 306 41.64 -21.67 -24.33
C THR A 306 43.07 -21.54 -24.82
N SER A 307 43.73 -22.69 -25.06
CA SER A 307 45.02 -22.70 -25.72
C SER A 307 44.83 -22.79 -27.23
N MET A 308 45.27 -21.76 -27.94
CA MET A 308 45.32 -21.76 -29.40
C MET A 308 46.75 -22.02 -29.88
N ARG A 309 46.87 -22.77 -30.97
CA ARG A 309 48.16 -22.95 -31.64
C ARG A 309 48.43 -21.75 -32.54
N GLY A 310 49.34 -20.88 -32.12
CA GLY A 310 49.87 -19.79 -32.93
C GLY A 310 50.91 -20.28 -33.95
N ALA A 311 51.39 -19.37 -34.79
CA ALA A 311 52.34 -19.68 -35.87
C ALA A 311 53.72 -20.17 -35.38
N THR A 312 54.15 -19.76 -34.18
CA THR A 312 55.45 -20.11 -33.59
C THR A 312 55.37 -20.56 -32.12
N SER A 313 54.25 -20.34 -31.43
CA SER A 313 54.05 -20.77 -30.03
C SER A 313 52.57 -20.97 -29.69
N PHE A 314 52.27 -21.61 -28.56
CA PHE A 314 50.91 -21.69 -28.02
C PHE A 314 50.55 -20.38 -27.33
N GLU A 315 49.44 -19.77 -27.73
CA GLU A 315 48.91 -18.55 -27.12
C GLU A 315 47.64 -18.88 -26.32
N LEU A 316 47.48 -18.28 -25.15
CA LEU A 316 46.26 -18.36 -24.36
C LEU A 316 45.31 -17.27 -24.83
N GLN A 317 44.15 -17.67 -25.37
CA GLN A 317 43.04 -16.75 -25.61
C GLN A 317 42.13 -16.75 -24.38
N ASP A 318 41.90 -15.57 -23.82
CA ASP A 318 41.00 -15.37 -22.68
C ASP A 318 39.57 -15.11 -23.19
N PHE A 319 38.58 -15.86 -22.68
CA PHE A 319 37.16 -15.62 -22.92
C PHE A 319 36.56 -14.66 -21.89
N GLY A 320 37.30 -14.35 -20.82
CA GLY A 320 36.92 -13.43 -19.78
C GLY A 320 36.47 -14.13 -18.49
N LYS A 321 35.91 -13.31 -17.61
CA LYS A 321 35.45 -13.72 -16.28
C LYS A 321 33.93 -13.79 -16.24
N PHE A 322 33.41 -14.88 -15.68
CA PHE A 322 31.98 -15.16 -15.61
C PHE A 322 31.54 -15.53 -14.20
N LEU A 323 30.43 -14.95 -13.73
CA LEU A 323 29.76 -15.33 -12.49
C LEU A 323 28.90 -16.57 -12.72
N VAL A 324 29.09 -17.62 -11.93
CA VAL A 324 28.27 -18.83 -11.97
C VAL A 324 26.90 -18.56 -11.35
N THR A 325 25.84 -18.64 -12.15
CA THR A 325 24.44 -18.43 -11.74
C THR A 325 23.65 -19.74 -11.65
N ALA A 326 24.16 -20.81 -12.29
CA ALA A 326 23.66 -22.18 -12.12
C ALA A 326 24.80 -23.19 -12.21
N VAL A 327 24.74 -24.27 -11.45
CA VAL A 327 25.67 -25.39 -11.56
C VAL A 327 25.00 -26.71 -11.16
N TYR A 328 25.21 -27.72 -11.99
CA TYR A 328 24.87 -29.10 -11.73
C TYR A 328 26.17 -29.89 -11.51
N HIS A 329 26.26 -30.58 -10.38
CA HIS A 329 27.37 -31.46 -10.02
C HIS A 329 26.92 -32.91 -10.06
N GLN A 330 27.78 -33.79 -10.58
CA GLN A 330 27.59 -35.23 -10.52
C GLN A 330 28.90 -35.91 -10.17
N VAL A 331 28.84 -36.79 -9.17
CA VAL A 331 29.94 -37.65 -8.73
C VAL A 331 29.48 -39.09 -8.78
N ASP A 332 30.26 -39.97 -9.39
CA ASP A 332 30.03 -41.42 -9.35
C ASP A 332 30.78 -42.12 -8.20
N GLY A 333 30.40 -43.36 -7.90
CA GLY A 333 31.01 -44.15 -6.82
C GLY A 333 32.48 -44.55 -7.04
N VAL A 334 33.03 -44.32 -8.23
CA VAL A 334 34.45 -44.57 -8.54
C VAL A 334 35.28 -43.29 -8.36
N GLY A 335 34.62 -42.14 -8.21
CA GLY A 335 35.23 -40.84 -8.00
C GLY A 335 35.40 -40.01 -9.27
N HIS A 336 34.75 -40.38 -10.38
CA HIS A 336 34.64 -39.48 -11.52
C HIS A 336 33.65 -38.37 -11.20
N TYR A 337 34.08 -37.14 -11.45
CA TYR A 337 33.28 -35.95 -11.25
C TYR A 337 33.09 -35.22 -12.57
N GLN A 338 31.88 -34.72 -12.76
CA GLN A 338 31.54 -33.81 -13.83
C GLN A 338 30.63 -32.71 -13.30
N ASN A 339 30.73 -31.54 -13.92
CA ASN A 339 29.81 -30.45 -13.69
C ASN A 339 29.37 -29.82 -15.00
N THR A 340 28.18 -29.25 -14.96
CA THR A 340 27.66 -28.36 -16.00
C THR A 340 27.28 -27.06 -15.33
N PHE A 341 27.74 -25.93 -15.84
CA PHE A 341 27.45 -24.62 -15.26
C PHE A 341 26.92 -23.64 -16.30
N GLU A 342 26.17 -22.65 -15.81
CA GLU A 342 25.72 -21.48 -16.55
C GLU A 342 26.25 -20.24 -15.82
N GLY A 343 26.61 -19.21 -16.58
CA GLY A 343 27.07 -17.97 -16.00
C GLY A 343 26.91 -16.75 -16.88
N VAL A 344 26.89 -15.60 -16.22
CA VAL A 344 26.84 -14.27 -16.84
C VAL A 344 28.20 -13.58 -16.67
N THR A 345 28.41 -12.41 -17.28
CA THR A 345 29.69 -11.69 -17.11
C THR A 345 29.97 -11.34 -15.64
N ALA A 346 31.22 -11.45 -15.18
CA ALA A 346 31.59 -11.22 -13.77
C ALA A 346 31.36 -9.77 -13.29
N ASN A 347 31.32 -8.82 -14.22
CA ASN A 347 31.09 -7.40 -13.92
C ASN A 347 29.61 -7.08 -13.69
N SER A 348 28.70 -8.05 -13.83
CA SER A 348 27.29 -7.88 -13.53
C SER A 348 27.12 -7.44 -12.06
N GLU A 349 26.51 -6.27 -11.88
CA GLU A 349 26.17 -5.73 -10.57
C GLU A 349 24.77 -6.15 -10.13
N ARG A 350 23.87 -6.29 -11.11
CA ARG A 350 22.44 -6.58 -10.95
C ARG A 350 22.10 -7.80 -11.79
N LEU A 351 21.15 -8.60 -11.32
CA LEU A 351 20.69 -9.82 -12.00
C LEU A 351 19.17 -9.75 -12.12
N SER A 352 18.65 -10.25 -13.23
CA SER A 352 17.21 -10.43 -13.44
C SER A 352 16.75 -11.68 -12.70
N VAL A 353 15.49 -11.69 -12.28
CA VAL A 353 14.83 -12.86 -11.69
C VAL A 353 13.64 -13.23 -12.58
N ASN A 354 13.74 -14.34 -13.29
CA ASN A 354 12.78 -14.72 -14.33
C ASN A 354 11.49 -15.35 -13.77
N GLU A 355 11.53 -15.92 -12.56
CA GLU A 355 10.44 -16.71 -11.98
C GLU A 355 9.81 -16.10 -10.71
N ALA A 356 10.00 -14.80 -10.47
CA ALA A 356 9.43 -14.17 -9.29
C ALA A 356 7.89 -14.10 -9.37
N ILE A 357 7.21 -14.74 -8.41
CA ILE A 357 5.75 -14.75 -8.32
C ILE A 357 5.29 -13.40 -7.76
N LYS A 358 4.47 -12.68 -8.52
CA LYS A 358 3.86 -11.44 -8.07
C LYS A 358 2.57 -11.74 -7.27
N PRO A 359 2.42 -11.22 -6.04
CA PRO A 359 1.18 -11.38 -5.29
C PRO A 359 0.05 -10.59 -5.96
N ASN A 360 -1.13 -11.21 -6.00
CA ASN A 360 -2.35 -10.58 -6.51
C ASN A 360 -3.23 -10.18 -5.31
N PRO A 361 -3.27 -8.89 -4.94
CA PRO A 361 -4.02 -8.46 -3.78
C PRO A 361 -5.53 -8.46 -3.99
N ASP A 362 -6.26 -8.92 -2.99
CA ASP A 362 -7.71 -8.72 -2.87
C ASP A 362 -8.00 -7.49 -1.99
N MET A 363 -9.26 -7.03 -1.95
CA MET A 363 -9.67 -6.03 -0.97
C MET A 363 -9.54 -6.56 0.46
N GLN A 364 -9.02 -5.75 1.37
CA GLN A 364 -8.73 -6.13 2.76
C GLN A 364 -9.43 -5.22 3.76
N LEU A 365 -9.75 -5.75 4.93
CA LEU A 365 -10.28 -4.97 6.05
C LEU A 365 -9.14 -4.46 6.93
N ALA A 366 -9.26 -3.21 7.36
CA ALA A 366 -8.31 -2.58 8.26
C ALA A 366 -9.04 -1.67 9.28
N ASP A 367 -8.40 -1.45 10.42
CA ASP A 367 -8.84 -0.48 11.43
C ASP A 367 -8.08 0.83 11.28
N VAL A 368 -8.78 1.96 11.39
CA VAL A 368 -8.16 3.29 11.32
C VAL A 368 -7.44 3.57 12.63
N ILE A 369 -6.14 3.83 12.54
CA ILE A 369 -5.27 4.10 13.70
C ILE A 369 -5.04 5.60 13.90
N ASP A 370 -4.99 6.36 12.81
CA ASP A 370 -4.78 7.80 12.82
C ASP A 370 -5.39 8.46 11.59
N ASN A 371 -5.94 9.65 11.77
CA ASN A 371 -6.52 10.48 10.72
C ASN A 371 -6.05 11.96 10.78
N ASP A 372 -5.10 12.31 11.67
CA ASP A 372 -4.49 13.65 11.71
C ASP A 372 -3.29 13.75 10.76
N ASP A 373 -3.59 13.77 9.46
CA ASP A 373 -2.58 13.87 8.41
C ASP A 373 -1.67 15.10 8.59
N PRO A 374 -0.34 14.94 8.74
CA PRO A 374 0.59 16.06 8.89
C PRO A 374 0.63 16.96 7.65
N ASP A 375 0.40 16.41 6.46
CA ASP A 375 0.40 17.17 5.20
C ASP A 375 -0.98 17.72 4.85
N LYS A 376 -2.00 17.45 5.68
CA LYS A 376 -3.39 17.93 5.52
C LYS A 376 -4.02 17.57 4.17
N GLN A 377 -3.71 16.38 3.64
CA GLN A 377 -4.23 15.86 2.38
C GLN A 377 -5.47 14.95 2.57
N GLY A 378 -5.96 14.79 3.80
CA GLY A 378 -7.11 13.91 4.10
C GLY A 378 -6.76 12.42 4.01
N ARG A 379 -5.50 12.07 4.24
CA ARG A 379 -5.03 10.68 4.32
C ARG A 379 -5.26 10.11 5.72
N ILE A 380 -5.27 8.79 5.83
CA ILE A 380 -5.37 8.09 7.11
C ILE A 380 -4.31 6.98 7.21
N LYS A 381 -3.94 6.60 8.43
CA LYS A 381 -3.19 5.37 8.71
C LYS A 381 -4.12 4.29 9.17
N VAL A 382 -3.90 3.08 8.69
CA VAL A 382 -4.70 1.91 9.04
C VAL A 382 -3.81 0.76 9.49
N LYS A 383 -4.39 -0.20 10.18
CA LYS A 383 -3.74 -1.48 10.51
C LYS A 383 -4.61 -2.60 9.97
N PHE A 384 -4.04 -3.47 9.14
CA PHE A 384 -4.78 -4.60 8.60
C PHE A 384 -5.19 -5.56 9.71
N LYS A 385 -6.34 -6.23 9.54
CA LYS A 385 -6.83 -7.26 10.48
C LYS A 385 -6.13 -8.60 10.32
N TRP A 386 -4.86 -8.60 9.94
CA TRP A 386 -4.04 -9.80 9.78
C TRP A 386 -3.51 -10.28 11.12
N GLN A 387 -3.48 -11.60 11.30
CA GLN A 387 -2.79 -12.26 12.39
C GLN A 387 -1.50 -12.85 11.83
N CYS A 388 -0.41 -12.10 11.99
CA CYS A 388 0.90 -12.48 11.49
C CYS A 388 2.00 -11.93 12.39
N GLN A 389 3.22 -12.37 12.12
CA GLN A 389 4.39 -12.06 12.94
C GLN A 389 4.70 -10.55 12.96
N SER A 390 4.67 -9.89 11.79
CA SER A 390 4.84 -8.44 11.66
C SER A 390 3.59 -7.83 11.02
N ASN A 391 2.89 -6.98 11.77
CA ASN A 391 1.72 -6.25 11.29
C ASN A 391 1.87 -4.76 11.64
N ASP A 392 2.84 -4.10 11.00
CA ASP A 392 3.02 -2.65 11.11
C ASP A 392 1.83 -1.89 10.53
N ASP A 393 1.50 -0.77 11.15
CA ASP A 393 0.53 0.19 10.63
C ASP A 393 1.00 0.73 9.27
N THR A 394 0.05 1.10 8.40
CA THR A 394 0.37 1.62 7.07
C THR A 394 1.04 2.99 7.14
N GLU A 395 1.62 3.40 6.01
CA GLU A 395 1.88 4.82 5.76
C GLU A 395 0.55 5.60 5.63
N TRP A 396 0.65 6.90 5.36
CA TRP A 396 -0.53 7.72 5.08
C TRP A 396 -1.18 7.34 3.74
N LEU A 397 -2.36 6.72 3.81
CA LEU A 397 -3.11 6.25 2.65
C LEU A 397 -4.16 7.26 2.21
N ARG A 398 -4.29 7.44 0.89
CA ARG A 398 -5.39 8.22 0.33
C ARG A 398 -6.72 7.55 0.58
N VAL A 399 -7.76 8.36 0.77
CA VAL A 399 -9.15 7.91 0.91
C VAL A 399 -9.91 8.29 -0.35
N VAL A 400 -10.58 7.32 -0.96
CA VAL A 400 -11.48 7.55 -2.09
C VAL A 400 -12.67 8.36 -1.60
N SER A 401 -12.96 9.46 -2.28
CA SER A 401 -14.10 10.32 -2.01
C SER A 401 -15.07 10.30 -3.19
N PRO A 402 -16.41 10.35 -2.98
CA PRO A 402 -17.39 10.45 -4.06
C PRO A 402 -17.15 11.61 -5.02
N ASN A 403 -16.58 12.71 -4.53
CA ASN A 403 -16.11 13.82 -5.35
C ASN A 403 -14.96 14.52 -4.63
N ALA A 404 -13.87 14.80 -5.35
CA ALA A 404 -12.73 15.55 -4.84
C ALA A 404 -12.22 16.55 -5.88
N GLY A 405 -11.63 17.64 -5.42
CA GLY A 405 -10.92 18.60 -6.26
C GLY A 405 -10.83 19.99 -5.63
N SER A 406 -10.25 20.91 -6.38
CA SER A 406 -10.13 22.32 -5.99
C SER A 406 -11.29 23.13 -6.58
N GLY A 407 -11.81 24.09 -5.82
CA GLY A 407 -12.77 25.08 -6.32
C GLY A 407 -12.10 26.41 -6.69
N ASP A 408 -12.79 27.24 -7.47
CA ASP A 408 -12.30 28.55 -7.96
C ASP A 408 -11.99 29.57 -6.84
N THR A 409 -12.40 29.26 -5.61
CA THR A 409 -12.16 30.08 -4.41
C THR A 409 -10.89 29.68 -3.64
N GLY A 410 -10.12 28.71 -4.15
CA GLY A 410 -8.98 28.13 -3.44
C GLY A 410 -9.36 27.22 -2.26
N LYS A 411 -10.65 26.89 -2.12
CA LYS A 411 -11.16 25.94 -1.13
C LYS A 411 -11.40 24.56 -1.76
N ASN A 412 -11.40 23.53 -0.94
CA ASN A 412 -11.74 22.17 -1.36
C ASN A 412 -13.17 22.10 -1.90
N ARG A 413 -13.35 21.39 -3.02
CA ARG A 413 -14.64 21.01 -3.61
C ARG A 413 -14.84 19.51 -3.40
N GLY A 414 -16.08 19.13 -3.08
CA GLY A 414 -16.48 17.73 -2.95
C GLY A 414 -16.64 17.28 -1.50
N PHE A 415 -16.53 15.98 -1.25
CA PHE A 415 -16.79 15.36 0.05
C PHE A 415 -15.49 15.12 0.81
N LEU A 416 -15.10 16.06 1.67
CA LEU A 416 -13.98 15.87 2.59
C LEU A 416 -14.50 15.36 3.94
N VAL A 417 -14.83 14.07 3.98
CA VAL A 417 -15.21 13.35 5.19
C VAL A 417 -14.35 12.10 5.24
N VAL A 418 -13.31 12.12 6.08
CA VAL A 418 -12.36 11.00 6.21
C VAL A 418 -12.77 10.10 7.37
N PRO A 419 -12.57 8.77 7.27
CA PRO A 419 -12.76 7.85 8.38
C PRO A 419 -12.02 8.30 9.65
N GLU A 420 -12.63 8.10 10.81
CA GLU A 420 -12.05 8.48 12.09
C GLU A 420 -11.31 7.32 12.76
N LYS A 421 -10.40 7.63 13.69
CA LYS A 421 -9.72 6.62 14.50
C LYS A 421 -10.71 5.67 15.18
N GLY A 422 -10.51 4.37 14.99
CA GLY A 422 -11.38 3.31 15.48
C GLY A 422 -12.45 2.84 14.48
N ASP A 423 -12.63 3.54 13.35
CA ASP A 423 -13.48 3.05 12.26
C ASP A 423 -12.85 1.85 11.58
N GLN A 424 -13.70 1.03 10.95
CA GLN A 424 -13.28 -0.05 10.07
C GLN A 424 -13.40 0.40 8.62
N VAL A 425 -12.38 0.14 7.82
CA VAL A 425 -12.34 0.51 6.40
C VAL A 425 -11.99 -0.67 5.51
N ILE A 426 -12.35 -0.55 4.23
CA ILE A 426 -11.88 -1.44 3.16
C ILE A 426 -10.71 -0.77 2.45
N VAL A 427 -9.62 -1.52 2.27
CA VAL A 427 -8.43 -1.13 1.51
C VAL A 427 -8.42 -1.92 0.20
N ALA A 428 -8.23 -1.21 -0.91
CA ALA A 428 -7.95 -1.78 -2.23
C ALA A 428 -6.51 -1.43 -2.65
N PHE A 429 -6.11 -1.90 -3.83
CA PHE A 429 -4.73 -1.76 -4.31
C PHE A 429 -4.75 -1.21 -5.74
N GLU A 430 -4.16 -0.03 -5.94
CA GLU A 430 -4.15 0.65 -7.23
C GLU A 430 -3.45 -0.22 -8.27
N GLU A 431 -4.07 -0.38 -9.45
CA GLU A 431 -3.54 -1.23 -10.54
C GLU A 431 -3.34 -2.72 -10.16
N GLY A 432 -3.92 -3.18 -9.05
CA GLY A 432 -3.66 -4.52 -8.51
C GLY A 432 -2.24 -4.65 -7.94
N ASN A 433 -1.57 -3.55 -7.61
CA ASN A 433 -0.22 -3.55 -7.08
C ASN A 433 -0.22 -3.52 -5.54
N ILE A 434 0.32 -4.57 -4.91
CA ILE A 434 0.39 -4.71 -3.45
C ILE A 434 1.10 -3.52 -2.76
N ALA A 435 2.04 -2.86 -3.44
CA ALA A 435 2.78 -1.71 -2.92
C ALA A 435 1.97 -0.39 -2.92
N ARG A 436 0.72 -0.40 -3.44
CA ARG A 436 -0.11 0.80 -3.60
C ARG A 436 -1.49 0.67 -2.94
N PRO A 437 -1.56 0.51 -1.61
CA PRO A 437 -2.84 0.45 -0.90
C PRO A 437 -3.56 1.81 -0.93
N VAL A 438 -4.88 1.78 -1.10
CA VAL A 438 -5.80 2.93 -1.08
C VAL A 438 -7.05 2.60 -0.30
N VAL A 439 -7.54 3.52 0.53
CA VAL A 439 -8.74 3.32 1.33
C VAL A 439 -9.98 3.62 0.49
N MET A 440 -10.87 2.64 0.36
CA MET A 440 -12.11 2.79 -0.42
C MET A 440 -13.23 3.50 0.34
N GLY A 441 -13.29 3.30 1.67
CA GLY A 441 -14.31 3.88 2.53
C GLY A 441 -14.54 3.05 3.80
N SER A 442 -15.42 3.55 4.66
CA SER A 442 -15.77 2.90 5.94
C SER A 442 -16.85 1.84 5.77
N VAL A 443 -16.79 0.83 6.63
CA VAL A 443 -17.83 -0.21 6.78
C VAL A 443 -18.35 -0.26 8.21
N TYR A 444 -19.65 -0.54 8.33
CA TYR A 444 -20.29 -0.76 9.61
C TYR A 444 -20.12 -2.21 10.09
N HIS A 445 -20.05 -2.39 11.40
CA HIS A 445 -20.11 -3.66 12.12
C HIS A 445 -21.02 -3.51 13.34
N SER A 446 -21.32 -4.61 14.04
CA SER A 446 -22.34 -4.66 15.10
C SER A 446 -22.18 -3.65 16.24
N ASN A 447 -20.97 -3.12 16.46
CA ASN A 447 -20.67 -2.24 17.59
C ASN A 447 -20.54 -0.76 17.20
N ASN A 448 -20.54 -0.42 15.90
CA ASN A 448 -20.40 0.96 15.43
C ASN A 448 -21.60 1.43 14.60
N VAL A 449 -22.70 0.66 14.57
CA VAL A 449 -23.94 1.04 13.88
C VAL A 449 -25.17 0.74 14.72
N ASN A 450 -26.12 1.67 14.70
CA ASN A 450 -27.50 1.44 15.12
C ASN A 450 -28.41 1.91 13.99
N SER A 451 -28.84 0.97 13.14
CA SER A 451 -29.74 1.25 12.03
C SER A 451 -31.21 1.31 12.45
N GLY A 452 -31.54 1.20 13.75
CA GLY A 452 -32.93 1.21 14.23
C GLY A 452 -33.70 2.48 13.88
N GLY A 453 -33.01 3.62 13.73
CA GLY A 453 -33.60 4.88 13.25
C GLY A 453 -33.81 4.95 11.73
N PHE A 454 -33.25 4.01 10.96
CA PHE A 454 -33.33 3.97 9.49
C PHE A 454 -34.30 2.86 9.05
N THR A 455 -35.59 3.04 9.35
CA THR A 455 -36.62 2.00 9.15
C THR A 455 -37.07 1.89 7.69
N ASN A 456 -37.19 0.65 7.18
CA ASN A 456 -37.80 0.31 5.88
C ASN A 456 -37.28 1.12 4.68
N SER A 457 -36.03 1.62 4.75
CA SER A 457 -35.45 2.53 3.76
C SER A 457 -36.19 3.87 3.58
N ASN A 458 -37.23 4.17 4.35
CA ASN A 458 -37.95 5.44 4.29
C ASN A 458 -37.10 6.57 4.88
N ILE A 459 -36.43 6.28 6.00
CA ILE A 459 -35.54 7.23 6.65
C ILE A 459 -34.14 7.02 6.07
N LYS A 460 -33.55 8.10 5.54
CA LYS A 460 -32.19 8.16 4.99
C LYS A 460 -31.49 9.40 5.53
N GLY A 461 -30.17 9.38 5.64
CA GLY A 461 -29.48 10.54 6.16
C GLY A 461 -27.99 10.35 6.40
N MET A 462 -27.39 11.40 6.92
CA MET A 462 -25.99 11.43 7.34
C MET A 462 -25.90 12.05 8.72
N THR A 463 -25.00 11.54 9.55
CA THR A 463 -24.84 11.99 10.93
C THR A 463 -23.36 12.13 11.25
N SER A 464 -22.97 13.30 11.76
CA SER A 464 -21.61 13.55 12.23
C SER A 464 -21.38 12.90 13.60
N ARG A 465 -20.12 12.75 14.02
CA ARG A 465 -19.77 12.17 15.33
C ARG A 465 -20.51 12.78 16.53
N ARG A 466 -20.81 14.09 16.49
CA ARG A 466 -21.53 14.78 17.59
C ARG A 466 -23.05 14.74 17.48
N GLY A 467 -23.60 14.07 16.46
CA GLY A 467 -25.04 13.92 16.26
C GLY A 467 -25.69 14.99 15.36
N SER A 468 -24.91 15.89 14.74
CA SER A 468 -25.46 16.78 13.70
C SER A 468 -25.90 15.94 12.51
N ASN A 469 -27.14 16.11 12.06
CA ASN A 469 -27.72 15.27 11.03
C ASN A 469 -28.46 16.06 9.95
N LEU A 470 -28.50 15.43 8.77
CA LEU A 470 -29.40 15.72 7.68
C LEU A 470 -30.22 14.46 7.43
N THR A 471 -31.53 14.54 7.58
CA THR A 471 -32.43 13.39 7.54
C THR A 471 -33.54 13.62 6.52
N PHE A 472 -33.81 12.60 5.71
CA PHE A 472 -34.91 12.51 4.76
C PHE A 472 -35.86 11.42 5.26
N ASP A 473 -37.15 11.73 5.35
CA ASP A 473 -38.20 10.74 5.64
C ASP A 473 -39.18 10.68 4.46
N ASP A 474 -39.04 9.63 3.65
CA ASP A 474 -39.91 9.39 2.50
C ASP A 474 -41.32 8.92 2.89
N GLY A 475 -41.52 8.45 4.12
CA GLY A 475 -42.83 7.99 4.62
C GLY A 475 -43.81 9.15 4.84
N VAL A 476 -43.29 10.28 5.32
CA VAL A 476 -44.07 11.52 5.53
C VAL A 476 -43.67 12.66 4.58
N HIS A 477 -42.74 12.40 3.66
CA HIS A 477 -42.17 13.37 2.72
C HIS A 477 -41.63 14.62 3.44
N SER A 478 -40.64 14.41 4.33
CA SER A 478 -40.03 15.49 5.10
C SER A 478 -38.49 15.51 5.03
N LEU A 479 -37.93 16.69 5.32
CA LEU A 479 -36.50 16.98 5.34
C LEU A 479 -36.14 17.73 6.62
N ALA A 480 -35.14 17.25 7.36
CA ALA A 480 -34.67 17.86 8.60
C ALA A 480 -33.16 18.11 8.59
N LEU A 481 -32.75 19.27 9.10
CA LEU A 481 -31.38 19.64 9.44
C LEU A 481 -31.33 19.95 10.94
N ALA A 482 -30.60 19.15 11.72
CA ALA A 482 -30.66 19.24 13.17
C ALA A 482 -29.31 18.99 13.85
N THR A 483 -29.10 19.63 15.00
CA THR A 483 -28.09 19.20 16.00
C THR A 483 -28.73 18.51 17.20
N SER A 484 -30.01 18.79 17.44
CA SER A 484 -30.88 18.13 18.40
C SER A 484 -32.33 18.48 18.05
N GLU A 485 -33.31 17.81 18.69
CA GLU A 485 -34.74 18.13 18.59
C GLU A 485 -35.09 19.56 19.04
N ALA A 486 -34.20 20.23 19.78
CA ALA A 486 -34.41 21.61 20.23
C ALA A 486 -33.83 22.66 19.25
N ASN A 487 -32.97 22.24 18.32
CA ASN A 487 -32.26 23.13 17.40
C ASN A 487 -32.27 22.52 15.99
N MET A 488 -33.28 22.88 15.21
CA MET A 488 -33.58 22.24 13.92
C MET A 488 -34.29 23.16 12.92
N PHE A 489 -34.11 22.83 11.65
CA PHE A 489 -34.90 23.32 10.51
C PHE A 489 -35.59 22.12 9.87
N HIS A 490 -36.91 22.19 9.67
CA HIS A 490 -37.71 21.07 9.18
C HIS A 490 -38.69 21.53 8.09
N VAL A 491 -38.74 20.80 6.98
CA VAL A 491 -39.74 20.96 5.92
C VAL A 491 -40.68 19.76 5.96
N HIS A 492 -41.98 19.99 6.13
CA HIS A 492 -43.03 18.99 6.13
C HIS A 492 -44.00 19.21 4.96
N GLU A 493 -43.85 18.45 3.89
CA GLU A 493 -44.66 18.64 2.69
C GLU A 493 -46.14 18.31 2.93
N GLN A 494 -46.44 17.21 3.61
CA GLN A 494 -47.83 16.80 3.90
C GLN A 494 -48.60 17.82 4.76
N GLN A 495 -47.89 18.61 5.56
CA GLN A 495 -48.47 19.68 6.38
C GLN A 495 -48.42 21.05 5.69
N GLY A 496 -47.72 21.18 4.56
CA GLY A 496 -47.43 22.46 3.92
C GLY A 496 -46.65 23.42 4.83
N ALA A 497 -45.75 22.91 5.67
CA ALA A 497 -45.11 23.68 6.74
C ALA A 497 -43.57 23.67 6.66
N VAL A 498 -42.96 24.83 6.92
CA VAL A 498 -41.52 24.97 7.18
C VAL A 498 -41.34 25.49 8.60
N GLN A 499 -40.62 24.73 9.43
CA GLN A 499 -40.46 25.01 10.85
C GLN A 499 -38.99 25.31 11.17
N THR A 500 -38.78 26.37 11.95
CA THR A 500 -37.48 26.69 12.55
C THR A 500 -37.65 26.67 14.06
N GLN A 501 -36.79 25.91 14.75
CA GLN A 501 -36.83 25.76 16.19
C GLN A 501 -35.44 25.94 16.77
N ALA A 502 -35.36 26.70 17.86
CA ALA A 502 -34.14 26.90 18.63
C ALA A 502 -34.49 26.90 20.12
N ALA A 503 -33.59 26.39 20.96
CA ALA A 503 -33.82 26.30 22.40
C ALA A 503 -33.93 27.68 23.08
N LYS A 504 -33.30 28.72 22.53
CA LYS A 504 -33.18 30.05 23.15
C LYS A 504 -33.55 31.23 22.26
N VAL A 505 -33.02 31.29 21.04
CA VAL A 505 -33.14 32.47 20.18
C VAL A 505 -33.21 32.10 18.71
N ILE A 506 -34.09 32.77 17.97
CA ILE A 506 -34.12 32.77 16.51
C ILE A 506 -33.90 34.21 16.04
N THR A 507 -32.94 34.42 15.14
CA THR A 507 -32.61 35.75 14.59
C THR A 507 -32.57 35.72 13.07
N GLN A 508 -33.28 36.64 12.42
CA GLN A 508 -33.18 36.90 10.97
C GLN A 508 -32.64 38.32 10.76
N LYS A 509 -31.52 38.47 10.04
CA LYS A 509 -30.78 39.74 9.98
C LYS A 509 -30.27 40.06 8.58
N THR A 510 -30.43 41.32 8.17
CA THR A 510 -29.84 41.90 6.96
C THR A 510 -29.21 43.26 7.29
N GLY A 511 -27.88 43.30 7.37
CA GLY A 511 -27.18 44.50 7.86
C GLY A 511 -27.51 44.76 9.34
N THR A 512 -28.03 45.95 9.65
CA THR A 512 -28.49 46.38 10.99
C THR A 512 -29.93 45.99 11.29
N ASN A 513 -30.76 45.73 10.27
CA ASN A 513 -32.16 45.37 10.45
C ASN A 513 -32.30 43.91 10.87
N PHE A 514 -33.12 43.60 11.87
CA PHE A 514 -33.36 42.22 12.30
C PHE A 514 -34.73 41.99 12.94
N ILE A 515 -35.15 40.72 12.91
CA ILE A 515 -36.24 40.16 13.71
C ILE A 515 -35.62 39.14 14.66
N GLU A 516 -35.95 39.23 15.95
CA GLU A 516 -35.46 38.33 16.98
C GLU A 516 -36.61 37.83 17.85
N VAL A 517 -36.65 36.52 18.08
CA VAL A 517 -37.59 35.86 19.01
C VAL A 517 -36.76 35.21 20.12
N LYS A 518 -37.01 35.60 21.37
CA LYS A 518 -36.28 35.14 22.55
C LYS A 518 -37.18 34.40 23.52
N ASN A 519 -36.74 33.22 23.93
CA ASN A 519 -37.42 32.44 24.96
C ASN A 519 -37.12 32.96 26.38
N ASP A 520 -35.89 33.41 26.62
CA ASP A 520 -35.41 33.78 27.96
C ASP A 520 -36.24 34.91 28.62
N ASP A 521 -36.80 35.83 27.83
CA ASP A 521 -37.68 36.92 28.30
C ASP A 521 -39.05 36.96 27.60
N GLY A 522 -39.35 35.98 26.74
CA GLY A 522 -40.59 35.91 25.97
C GLY A 522 -40.79 37.05 24.96
N SER A 523 -39.71 37.70 24.52
CA SER A 523 -39.78 38.89 23.67
C SER A 523 -39.70 38.60 22.17
N ILE A 524 -40.36 39.47 21.39
CA ILE A 524 -40.19 39.58 19.95
C ILE A 524 -39.70 41.00 19.65
N THR A 525 -38.52 41.14 19.06
CA THR A 525 -37.91 42.43 18.73
C THR A 525 -37.84 42.60 17.22
N LEU A 526 -38.37 43.72 16.72
CA LEU A 526 -38.24 44.15 15.33
C LEU A 526 -37.44 45.46 15.28
N LEU A 527 -36.28 45.45 14.61
CA LEU A 527 -35.43 46.63 14.46
C LEU A 527 -35.22 46.98 12.98
N SER A 528 -35.39 48.25 12.65
CA SER A 528 -35.16 48.81 11.32
C SER A 528 -34.56 50.21 11.39
N ASP A 529 -33.57 50.49 10.55
CA ASP A 529 -32.89 51.79 10.49
C ASP A 529 -33.73 52.90 9.86
N LYS A 530 -34.77 52.54 9.09
CA LYS A 530 -35.58 53.51 8.33
C LYS A 530 -37.05 53.44 8.68
N THR A 531 -37.66 52.27 8.55
CA THR A 531 -39.10 52.11 8.76
C THR A 531 -39.48 50.68 9.09
N VAL A 532 -40.50 50.51 9.93
CA VAL A 532 -41.20 49.23 10.14
C VAL A 532 -42.65 49.44 9.69
N THR A 533 -43.13 48.64 8.74
CA THR A 533 -44.51 48.73 8.21
C THR A 533 -45.22 47.40 8.39
N ILE A 534 -46.37 47.39 9.07
CA ILE A 534 -47.31 46.27 9.15
C ILE A 534 -48.53 46.65 8.30
N LYS A 535 -48.81 45.93 7.21
CA LYS A 535 -49.84 46.31 6.24
C LYS A 535 -50.66 45.12 5.76
N THR A 536 -51.96 45.33 5.58
CA THR A 536 -52.88 44.39 4.92
C THR A 536 -53.92 45.19 4.14
N GLY A 537 -53.95 45.04 2.81
CA GLY A 537 -54.83 45.84 1.95
C GLY A 537 -54.62 47.35 2.18
N GLN A 538 -55.69 48.05 2.58
CA GLN A 538 -55.71 49.49 2.86
C GLN A 538 -55.36 49.86 4.31
N SER A 539 -55.15 48.89 5.20
CA SER A 539 -54.79 49.12 6.61
C SER A 539 -53.27 49.07 6.79
N SER A 540 -52.68 50.02 7.52
CA SER A 540 -51.24 50.02 7.81
C SER A 540 -50.88 50.68 9.15
N LEU A 541 -49.87 50.12 9.83
CA LEU A 541 -49.10 50.74 10.91
C LEU A 541 -47.66 50.95 10.43
N THR A 542 -47.17 52.19 10.45
CA THR A 542 -45.81 52.54 10.03
C THR A 542 -45.06 53.27 11.14
N LEU A 543 -43.90 52.75 11.53
CA LEU A 543 -42.94 53.40 12.43
C LEU A 543 -41.82 54.00 11.59
N ASN A 544 -41.57 55.31 11.69
CA ASN A 544 -40.57 56.01 10.89
C ASN A 544 -39.34 56.40 11.71
N LYS A 545 -38.19 56.54 11.04
CA LYS A 545 -36.91 56.94 11.66
C LYS A 545 -36.97 58.28 12.41
N ASP A 546 -37.81 59.21 11.96
CA ASP A 546 -37.98 60.52 12.59
C ASP A 546 -38.86 60.48 13.86
N GLY A 547 -39.34 59.29 14.24
CA GLY A 547 -40.20 59.07 15.39
C GLY A 547 -41.70 59.21 15.11
N THR A 548 -42.10 59.49 13.86
CA THR A 548 -43.53 59.53 13.49
C THR A 548 -44.11 58.11 13.42
N ILE A 549 -45.36 57.98 13.86
CA ILE A 549 -46.13 56.73 13.81
C ILE A 549 -47.41 56.99 13.03
N ASP A 550 -47.54 56.38 11.85
CA ASP A 550 -48.72 56.48 11.00
C ASP A 550 -49.64 55.27 11.18
N LEU A 551 -50.90 55.50 11.57
CA LEU A 551 -51.95 54.50 11.58
C LEU A 551 -53.03 54.88 10.56
N LYS A 552 -53.24 54.04 9.54
CA LYS A 552 -54.17 54.30 8.43
C LYS A 552 -55.08 53.09 8.21
N GLY A 553 -56.34 53.35 7.85
CA GLY A 553 -57.33 52.33 7.51
C GLY A 553 -58.67 52.96 7.10
N VAL A 554 -59.59 52.14 6.59
CA VAL A 554 -60.95 52.60 6.23
C VAL A 554 -61.77 52.95 7.47
N VAL A 555 -61.66 52.12 8.52
CA VAL A 555 -62.23 52.36 9.85
C VAL A 555 -61.16 52.00 10.88
N ILE A 556 -60.92 52.89 11.85
CA ILE A 556 -60.00 52.65 12.97
C ILE A 556 -60.83 52.62 14.26
N ASN A 557 -61.07 51.41 14.78
CA ASN A 557 -61.78 51.22 16.05
C ASN A 557 -60.78 51.14 17.21
N ILE A 558 -60.90 52.04 18.19
CA ILE A 558 -60.07 52.05 19.41
C ILE A 558 -61.00 51.83 20.62
N ASN A 559 -61.08 50.59 21.10
CA ASN A 559 -61.98 50.19 22.18
C ASN A 559 -61.18 49.86 23.45
N GLY A 560 -61.33 50.66 24.51
CA GLY A 560 -60.78 50.36 25.83
C GLY A 560 -61.86 49.89 26.80
N THR A 561 -61.64 48.80 27.53
CA THR A 561 -62.60 48.30 28.54
C THR A 561 -62.58 49.12 29.83
N THR A 562 -61.41 49.66 30.19
CA THR A 562 -61.24 50.52 31.38
C THR A 562 -61.13 52.00 30.98
N SER A 563 -60.26 52.32 30.02
CA SER A 563 -60.03 53.69 29.56
C SER A 563 -59.26 53.71 28.24
N VAL A 564 -59.43 54.76 27.44
CA VAL A 564 -58.50 55.14 26.37
C VAL A 564 -57.90 56.49 26.78
N GLY A 565 -56.58 56.54 26.95
CA GLY A 565 -55.87 57.74 27.42
C GLY A 565 -54.90 58.28 26.39
N THR A 566 -54.81 59.62 26.28
CA THR A 566 -53.87 60.31 25.40
C THR A 566 -53.18 61.45 26.16
N THR A 567 -51.85 61.47 26.13
CA THR A 567 -51.04 62.52 26.74
C THR A 567 -50.02 63.00 25.72
N SER A 568 -50.11 64.26 25.32
CA SER A 568 -49.21 64.85 24.33
C SER A 568 -49.13 66.37 24.51
N LYS A 569 -48.23 67.03 23.75
CA LYS A 569 -48.18 68.50 23.71
C LYS A 569 -49.42 69.10 23.03
N ALA A 570 -49.99 68.39 22.06
CA ALA A 570 -51.19 68.79 21.33
C ALA A 570 -51.94 67.55 20.84
N ILE A 571 -53.27 67.63 20.84
CA ILE A 571 -54.17 66.66 20.22
C ILE A 571 -55.02 67.43 19.22
N THR A 572 -54.95 67.05 17.94
CA THR A 572 -55.76 67.64 16.88
C THR A 572 -56.72 66.58 16.36
N THR A 573 -58.02 66.90 16.36
CA THR A 573 -59.05 66.06 15.74
C THR A 573 -59.75 66.87 14.66
N SER A 574 -59.92 66.27 13.49
CA SER A 574 -60.62 66.87 12.37
C SER A 574 -61.41 65.80 11.63
N ALA A 575 -62.64 66.12 11.27
CA ALA A 575 -63.50 65.28 10.44
C ALA A 575 -64.14 66.17 9.37
N THR A 576 -64.38 65.60 8.19
CA THR A 576 -65.08 66.30 7.09
C THR A 576 -66.58 66.40 7.34
N GLU A 577 -67.14 65.48 8.12
CA GLU A 577 -68.57 65.40 8.41
C GLU A 577 -68.86 65.67 9.89
N THR A 578 -68.41 64.79 10.80
CA THR A 578 -68.79 64.89 12.22
C THR A 578 -67.70 64.35 13.13
N VAL A 579 -67.44 65.06 14.23
CA VAL A 579 -66.74 64.55 15.41
C VAL A 579 -67.80 64.36 16.49
N ALA A 580 -68.11 63.11 16.86
CA ALA A 580 -69.08 62.78 17.90
C ALA A 580 -68.37 62.32 19.18
N ILE A 581 -68.77 62.89 20.32
CA ILE A 581 -68.34 62.46 21.65
C ILE A 581 -69.60 62.12 22.43
N ASP A 582 -69.78 60.84 22.77
CA ASP A 582 -70.92 60.35 23.55
C ASP A 582 -70.41 59.68 24.83
N ALA A 583 -71.04 60.01 25.96
CA ALA A 583 -70.73 59.43 27.25
C ALA A 583 -72.01 59.21 28.05
N LYS A 584 -72.17 57.99 28.61
CA LYS A 584 -73.34 57.63 29.43
C LYS A 584 -73.43 58.41 30.75
N SER A 585 -72.30 58.82 31.32
CA SER A 585 -72.26 59.52 32.61
C SER A 585 -71.96 61.01 32.45
N SER A 586 -70.77 61.35 31.97
CA SER A 586 -70.31 62.73 31.87
C SER A 586 -69.18 62.88 30.86
N ILE A 587 -69.17 64.01 30.15
CA ILE A 587 -68.02 64.50 29.39
C ILE A 587 -67.37 65.62 30.23
N SER A 588 -66.06 65.57 30.44
CA SER A 588 -65.32 66.59 31.21
C SER A 588 -64.13 67.13 30.42
N SER A 589 -64.07 68.44 30.25
CA SER A 589 -62.96 69.16 29.61
C SER A 589 -62.43 70.23 30.55
N VAL A 590 -61.15 70.16 30.91
CA VAL A 590 -60.52 71.09 31.86
C VAL A 590 -59.27 71.70 31.25
N THR A 591 -59.18 73.04 31.25
CA THR A 591 -57.96 73.77 30.86
C THR A 591 -57.60 74.77 31.96
N LYS A 592 -56.29 74.99 32.16
CA LYS A 592 -55.78 76.05 33.04
C LYS A 592 -55.68 77.40 32.33
N GLY A 593 -55.81 77.41 31.00
CA GLY A 593 -55.78 78.61 30.16
C GLY A 593 -57.13 78.92 29.53
N LEU A 594 -57.12 79.62 28.40
CA LEU A 594 -58.33 79.94 27.64
C LEU A 594 -58.92 78.66 26.99
N HIS A 595 -60.22 78.44 27.17
CA HIS A 595 -61.00 77.47 26.40
C HIS A 595 -61.76 78.23 25.32
N THR A 596 -61.47 77.96 24.04
CA THR A 596 -62.16 78.61 22.92
C THR A 596 -62.88 77.58 22.07
N ILE A 597 -64.17 77.83 21.80
CA ILE A 597 -65.01 77.05 20.90
C ILE A 597 -65.37 77.98 19.74
N HIS A 598 -65.09 77.55 18.51
CA HIS A 598 -65.41 78.29 17.29
C HIS A 598 -66.37 77.45 16.44
N GLY A 599 -67.49 78.03 16.03
CA GLY A 599 -68.52 77.36 15.24
C GLY A 599 -69.61 78.33 14.79
N GLY A 600 -70.51 77.88 13.91
CA GLY A 600 -71.68 78.66 13.47
C GLY A 600 -72.74 78.74 14.56
N GLU A 601 -73.49 77.66 14.75
CA GLU A 601 -74.49 77.50 15.81
C GLU A 601 -73.94 76.55 16.88
N VAL A 602 -74.05 76.93 18.15
CA VAL A 602 -73.62 76.13 19.32
C VAL A 602 -74.81 76.04 20.27
N ASP A 603 -75.49 74.90 20.25
CA ASP A 603 -76.58 74.61 21.18
C ASP A 603 -76.03 74.02 22.48
N ILE A 604 -76.28 74.70 23.59
CA ILE A 604 -75.98 74.24 24.95
C ILE A 604 -77.33 74.16 25.68
N ASN A 605 -77.78 72.95 25.99
CA ASN A 605 -79.02 72.69 26.73
C ASN A 605 -78.77 72.51 28.23
#